data_AF-A0A0B6ZK71-F1
#
_entry.id   AF-A0A0B6ZK71-F1
#
_cell.length_a   1.000
_cell.length_b   1.000
_cell.length_c   1.000
_cell.angle_alpha   90.00
_cell.angle_beta   90.00
_cell.angle_gamma   90.00
#
_symmetry.space_group_name_H-M   'P 1'
#
loop_
_entity.id
_entity.type
_entity.pdbx_description
1 polymer ?
#
loop_
_entity_poly.entity_id
_entity_poly.type
_entity_poly.pdbx_seq_one_letter_code
_entity_poly.pdbx_strand_id
1 'polypeptide(L)'
;PQNCRGHKELRVCRLYLLQSYGRNLALRQETWQTSNHEQDLNMCGSSNAVDGDGRNKYEFGTCTRTQVEPAGSEWGVRFSNPAVISVINIINRNDQVCPDDTYGVFCEGKCLCDKTEACNFVTGACAPGCPPGLYGFNCSQTCSPHCVPKICNFFSGSCYPCVDGYVGDNCNKECLPGTFGAKWPCLNCSGGCRDICNKTTGYCTCMNGYLGLQCTECVSGTYGETFPCLNCSVGCSDICNTTTGYCGCTDKYTGLRCNECREGTFGTNCQSNCSIGCADICDSTNGVCTCNNQFQGLYCTDPICPETTYGFLCDQNCSCKVTEKCDSVTGACSPGCPSGLYGINCSSRCNKNCLYGVCYY
;
A
#
# COMPACT_ATOMS: atom_id res chain seq x y z
N PRO A 1 40.81 13.85 -38.58
CA PRO A 1 39.40 14.14 -38.92
C PRO A 1 39.04 13.62 -40.32
N GLN A 2 38.40 12.45 -40.39
CA GLN A 2 37.42 12.11 -41.43
C GLN A 2 36.39 11.13 -40.84
N ASN A 3 35.16 11.30 -41.28
CA ASN A 3 33.94 10.66 -40.77
C ASN A 3 34.03 9.13 -40.62
N CYS A 4 33.85 8.64 -39.38
CA CYS A 4 33.37 7.28 -39.13
C CYS A 4 32.07 7.38 -38.31
N ARG A 5 30.93 7.13 -38.95
CA ARG A 5 29.65 6.96 -38.27
C ARG A 5 29.71 5.70 -37.39
N GLY A 6 29.39 5.83 -36.11
CA GLY A 6 28.87 4.74 -35.28
C GLY A 6 29.83 4.00 -34.34
N HIS A 7 31.14 3.97 -34.58
CA HIS A 7 32.08 3.24 -33.71
C HIS A 7 33.40 4.00 -33.55
N LYS A 8 33.87 4.18 -32.31
CA LYS A 8 35.22 4.71 -32.01
C LYS A 8 36.18 3.53 -31.91
N GLU A 9 37.00 3.36 -32.93
CA GLU A 9 38.04 2.33 -32.99
C GLU A 9 39.33 2.87 -32.36
N LEU A 10 39.93 2.12 -31.43
CA LEU A 10 41.25 2.47 -30.90
C LEU A 10 42.31 1.78 -31.76
N ARG A 11 43.26 2.57 -32.27
CA ARG A 11 44.36 2.08 -33.11
C ARG A 11 45.68 2.38 -32.42
N VAL A 12 46.49 1.35 -32.21
CA VAL A 12 47.89 1.50 -31.79
C VAL A 12 48.74 1.55 -33.04
N CYS A 13 49.14 2.76 -33.47
CA CYS A 13 49.77 2.99 -34.77
C CYS A 13 51.20 2.44 -34.86
N ARG A 14 51.91 2.28 -33.73
CA ARG A 14 53.26 1.70 -33.71
C ARG A 14 53.64 1.21 -32.31
N LEU A 15 54.14 -0.02 -32.24
CA LEU A 15 54.74 -0.57 -31.03
C LEU A 15 56.00 -1.35 -31.41
N TYR A 16 57.17 -0.92 -30.91
CA TYR A 16 58.44 -1.59 -31.14
C TYR A 16 58.69 -2.59 -30.01
N LEU A 17 58.57 -3.89 -30.30
CA LEU A 17 58.96 -4.97 -29.41
C LEU A 17 60.16 -5.69 -30.02
N LEU A 18 61.35 -5.42 -29.49
CA LEU A 18 62.57 -6.10 -29.88
C LEU A 18 62.59 -7.47 -29.17
N GLN A 19 62.46 -8.54 -29.95
CA GLN A 19 62.53 -9.96 -29.52
C GLN A 19 61.37 -10.54 -28.70
N SER A 20 60.10 -10.30 -29.05
CA SER A 20 59.02 -11.01 -28.35
C SER A 20 57.76 -11.24 -29.19
N TYR A 21 57.24 -12.47 -29.08
CA TYR A 21 55.93 -12.88 -29.58
C TYR A 21 54.83 -12.27 -28.68
N GLY A 22 54.22 -11.19 -29.11
CA GLY A 22 53.10 -10.54 -28.39
C GLY A 22 51.76 -11.25 -28.63
N ARG A 23 50.87 -11.22 -27.63
CA ARG A 23 49.46 -11.66 -27.70
C ARG A 23 48.55 -10.53 -27.21
N ASN A 24 47.43 -10.30 -27.90
CA ASN A 24 46.40 -9.36 -27.47
C ASN A 24 45.46 -10.04 -26.44
N LEU A 25 45.29 -9.45 -25.26
CA LEU A 25 44.42 -9.93 -24.17
C LEU A 25 43.10 -9.13 -24.06
N ALA A 26 42.69 -8.44 -25.13
CA ALA A 26 41.51 -7.60 -25.11
C ALA A 26 40.21 -8.41 -24.90
N LEU A 27 39.68 -8.37 -23.67
CA LEU A 27 38.24 -8.30 -23.35
C LEU A 27 37.32 -9.40 -23.94
N ARG A 28 37.85 -10.52 -24.45
CA ARG A 28 37.10 -11.47 -25.29
C ARG A 28 36.38 -10.78 -26.46
N GLN A 29 37.02 -9.78 -27.06
CA GLN A 29 36.47 -9.00 -28.17
C GLN A 29 37.12 -9.39 -29.51
N GLU A 30 36.43 -9.12 -30.61
CA GLU A 30 36.90 -9.39 -31.96
C GLU A 30 38.07 -8.44 -32.31
N THR A 31 39.26 -9.02 -32.56
CA THR A 31 40.49 -8.29 -32.89
C THR A 31 40.90 -8.51 -34.35
N TRP A 32 41.52 -7.53 -34.98
CA TRP A 32 42.01 -7.64 -36.36
C TRP A 32 43.45 -7.12 -36.52
N GLN A 33 44.17 -7.67 -37.52
CA GLN A 33 45.58 -7.37 -37.84
C GLN A 33 45.74 -7.10 -39.35
N THR A 34 46.73 -6.30 -39.74
CA THR A 34 46.98 -5.88 -41.13
C THR A 34 47.96 -6.74 -41.97
N SER A 35 48.58 -7.83 -41.46
CA SER A 35 49.62 -8.60 -42.20
C SER A 35 49.83 -10.06 -41.72
N ASN A 36 50.08 -11.00 -42.65
CA ASN A 36 50.44 -12.43 -42.44
C ASN A 36 51.78 -12.80 -43.12
N HIS A 37 52.47 -13.87 -42.65
CA HIS A 37 53.70 -14.43 -43.27
C HIS A 37 53.46 -15.91 -43.66
N GLU A 38 53.96 -16.32 -44.83
CA GLU A 38 53.50 -17.52 -45.55
C GLU A 38 54.51 -18.70 -45.61
N GLN A 39 55.57 -18.71 -44.80
CA GLN A 39 56.72 -19.62 -45.04
C GLN A 39 56.94 -20.82 -44.10
N ASP A 40 56.14 -21.06 -43.06
CA ASP A 40 56.28 -22.29 -42.26
C ASP A 40 54.93 -22.89 -41.84
N LEU A 41 54.57 -24.01 -42.49
CA LEU A 41 53.27 -24.69 -42.38
C LEU A 41 52.98 -25.33 -41.01
N ASN A 42 53.94 -25.35 -40.08
CA ASN A 42 53.79 -26.00 -38.77
C ASN A 42 53.66 -25.04 -37.57
N MET A 43 53.69 -23.71 -37.77
CA MET A 43 53.51 -22.73 -36.68
C MET A 43 52.11 -22.09 -36.64
N CYS A 44 51.22 -22.50 -37.55
CA CYS A 44 49.88 -21.94 -37.72
C CYS A 44 48.82 -22.75 -36.97
N GLY A 45 48.79 -22.63 -35.64
CA GLY A 45 47.68 -23.10 -34.81
C GLY A 45 46.81 -21.92 -34.36
N SER A 46 45.51 -21.93 -34.65
CA SER A 46 44.54 -20.94 -34.15
C SER A 46 44.50 -20.86 -32.62
N SER A 47 44.92 -21.93 -31.93
CA SER A 47 45.16 -21.96 -30.48
C SER A 47 46.26 -21.00 -29.99
N ASN A 48 47.13 -20.51 -30.88
CA ASN A 48 48.19 -19.56 -30.57
C ASN A 48 47.78 -18.09 -30.77
N ALA A 49 46.64 -17.84 -31.42
CA ALA A 49 46.11 -16.51 -31.70
C ALA A 49 44.79 -16.28 -30.94
N VAL A 50 44.91 -15.56 -29.81
CA VAL A 50 43.84 -14.78 -29.13
C VAL A 50 42.82 -15.56 -28.27
N ASP A 51 42.54 -15.01 -27.08
CA ASP A 51 41.35 -15.32 -26.27
C ASP A 51 40.23 -14.37 -26.72
N GLY A 52 39.40 -14.87 -27.62
CA GLY A 52 38.30 -14.15 -28.25
C GLY A 52 37.88 -14.76 -29.59
N ASP A 53 37.49 -16.04 -29.61
CA ASP A 53 36.80 -16.63 -30.76
C ASP A 53 35.33 -16.88 -30.42
N GLY A 54 34.43 -16.43 -31.30
CA GLY A 54 33.04 -16.83 -31.29
C GLY A 54 32.57 -17.54 -32.57
N ARG A 55 33.38 -17.59 -33.64
CA ARG A 55 32.94 -18.12 -34.94
C ARG A 55 34.10 -18.74 -35.71
N ASN A 56 34.16 -20.07 -35.65
CA ASN A 56 34.89 -20.99 -36.53
C ASN A 56 34.67 -20.72 -38.03
N LYS A 57 35.29 -19.69 -38.61
CA LYS A 57 35.43 -19.52 -40.06
C LYS A 57 36.87 -19.20 -40.41
N TYR A 58 37.56 -20.27 -40.82
CA TYR A 58 38.89 -20.27 -41.38
C TYR A 58 38.80 -19.88 -42.86
N GLU A 59 39.10 -18.64 -43.21
CA GLU A 59 39.51 -18.35 -44.59
C GLU A 59 40.81 -17.55 -44.71
N PHE A 60 41.27 -16.77 -43.73
CA PHE A 60 42.59 -16.14 -43.80
C PHE A 60 43.22 -16.02 -42.40
N GLY A 61 44.28 -16.79 -42.15
CA GLY A 61 44.84 -17.08 -40.83
C GLY A 61 45.44 -15.91 -40.04
N THR A 62 45.60 -16.11 -38.73
CA THR A 62 46.26 -15.18 -37.82
C THR A 62 47.43 -15.87 -37.09
N CYS A 63 48.63 -15.33 -37.28
CA CYS A 63 49.83 -15.60 -36.48
C CYS A 63 50.61 -14.29 -36.32
N THR A 64 51.13 -14.03 -35.12
CA THR A 64 51.92 -12.84 -34.78
C THR A 64 53.40 -13.02 -35.13
N ARG A 65 53.96 -12.16 -35.99
CA ARG A 65 55.41 -11.90 -36.04
C ARG A 65 55.72 -10.44 -36.42
N THR A 66 56.70 -9.84 -35.74
CA THR A 66 57.25 -8.49 -35.97
C THR A 66 58.65 -8.58 -36.60
N GLN A 67 58.73 -8.22 -37.89
CA GLN A 67 59.91 -8.09 -38.80
C GLN A 67 60.51 -9.36 -39.45
N VAL A 68 61.06 -9.30 -40.68
CA VAL A 68 61.59 -8.16 -41.47
C VAL A 68 60.70 -7.85 -42.69
N GLU A 69 60.08 -6.68 -42.64
CA GLU A 69 59.21 -6.04 -43.64
C GLU A 69 57.87 -6.72 -43.98
N PRO A 70 56.77 -5.94 -44.10
CA PRO A 70 56.72 -4.47 -44.14
C PRO A 70 56.54 -3.79 -42.76
N ALA A 71 57.08 -2.58 -42.64
CA ALA A 71 57.19 -1.77 -41.41
C ALA A 71 55.88 -1.11 -40.91
N GLY A 72 54.72 -1.75 -41.14
CA GLY A 72 53.39 -1.14 -40.96
C GLY A 72 52.31 -2.07 -40.39
N SER A 73 52.68 -3.10 -39.63
CA SER A 73 51.71 -3.99 -38.98
C SER A 73 50.97 -3.27 -37.84
N GLU A 74 49.64 -3.17 -37.92
CA GLU A 74 48.77 -2.51 -36.93
C GLU A 74 47.88 -3.54 -36.23
N TRP A 75 47.51 -3.22 -34.98
CA TRP A 75 46.56 -3.96 -34.16
C TRP A 75 45.42 -3.04 -33.73
N GLY A 76 44.18 -3.49 -33.91
CA GLY A 76 42.98 -2.72 -33.56
C GLY A 76 41.98 -3.52 -32.72
N VAL A 77 41.25 -2.82 -31.84
CA VAL A 77 40.12 -3.35 -31.09
C VAL A 77 38.91 -2.45 -31.31
N ARG A 78 37.76 -3.04 -31.60
CA ARG A 78 36.49 -2.31 -31.74
C ARG A 78 35.66 -2.45 -30.47
N PHE A 79 35.33 -1.31 -29.87
CA PHE A 79 34.43 -1.26 -28.73
C PHE A 79 32.98 -1.11 -29.19
N SER A 80 32.10 -1.99 -28.71
CA SER A 80 30.66 -1.94 -29.02
C SER A 80 29.98 -0.71 -28.40
N ASN A 81 30.53 -0.18 -27.30
CA ASN A 81 30.09 1.04 -26.61
C ASN A 81 31.25 2.03 -26.47
N PRO A 82 30.99 3.35 -26.34
CA PRO A 82 32.04 4.33 -26.05
C PRO A 82 32.76 3.98 -24.74
N ALA A 83 34.07 3.74 -24.81
CA ALA A 83 34.90 3.41 -23.66
C ALA A 83 36.00 4.47 -23.45
N VAL A 84 36.32 4.77 -22.19
CA VAL A 84 37.48 5.60 -21.82
C VAL A 84 38.61 4.66 -21.45
N ILE A 85 39.74 4.78 -22.14
CA ILE A 85 40.92 3.96 -21.88
C ILE A 85 41.83 4.74 -20.94
N SER A 86 42.03 4.19 -19.74
CA SER A 86 42.88 4.78 -18.71
C SER A 86 44.33 4.29 -18.79
N VAL A 87 44.55 3.02 -19.16
CA VAL A 87 45.88 2.39 -19.17
C VAL A 87 45.98 1.36 -20.31
N ILE A 88 47.14 1.26 -20.95
CA ILE A 88 47.48 0.19 -21.90
C ILE A 88 48.73 -0.53 -21.36
N ASN A 89 48.58 -1.81 -20.98
CA ASN A 89 49.69 -2.63 -20.49
C ASN A 89 50.18 -3.55 -21.60
N ILE A 90 51.50 -3.59 -21.81
CA ILE A 90 52.15 -4.42 -22.80
C ILE A 90 53.14 -5.32 -22.05
N ILE A 91 52.91 -6.63 -22.07
CA ILE A 91 53.68 -7.60 -21.30
C ILE A 91 54.09 -8.74 -22.21
N ASN A 92 55.35 -9.15 -22.13
CA ASN A 92 55.88 -10.32 -22.82
C ASN A 92 55.54 -11.57 -22.00
N ARG A 93 55.00 -12.62 -22.64
CA ARG A 93 54.55 -13.87 -21.99
C ARG A 93 55.64 -14.55 -21.17
N ASN A 94 56.90 -14.35 -21.54
CA ASN A 94 58.04 -15.02 -20.94
C ASN A 94 58.77 -14.19 -19.88
N ASP A 95 58.40 -12.92 -19.65
CA ASP A 95 59.22 -12.03 -18.81
C ASP A 95 58.83 -12.01 -17.33
N GLN A 96 57.59 -12.36 -16.95
CA GLN A 96 57.25 -12.62 -15.54
C GLN A 96 56.07 -13.57 -15.39
N VAL A 97 56.33 -14.75 -14.82
CA VAL A 97 55.33 -15.57 -14.14
C VAL A 97 55.27 -15.05 -12.72
N CYS A 98 54.19 -14.39 -12.35
CA CYS A 98 53.99 -14.04 -10.95
C CYS A 98 53.99 -15.32 -10.10
N PRO A 99 54.57 -15.30 -8.88
CA PRO A 99 54.45 -16.41 -7.94
C PRO A 99 52.98 -16.84 -7.78
N ASP A 100 52.75 -18.11 -7.43
CA ASP A 100 51.41 -18.65 -7.19
C ASP A 100 50.59 -17.69 -6.31
N ASP A 101 49.33 -17.48 -6.68
CA ASP A 101 48.38 -16.56 -6.04
C ASP A 101 48.69 -15.05 -6.14
N THR A 102 49.55 -14.61 -7.08
CA THR A 102 49.79 -13.18 -7.34
C THR A 102 49.60 -12.76 -8.80
N TYR A 103 49.31 -11.48 -9.02
CA TYR A 103 49.07 -10.90 -10.35
C TYR A 103 49.52 -9.43 -10.47
N GLY A 104 49.63 -8.97 -11.72
CA GLY A 104 49.97 -7.58 -12.07
C GLY A 104 51.42 -7.42 -12.49
N VAL A 105 51.76 -6.24 -13.02
CA VAL A 105 53.08 -5.93 -13.61
C VAL A 105 54.24 -6.09 -12.61
N PHE A 106 53.96 -5.96 -11.31
CA PHE A 106 54.93 -6.13 -10.22
C PHE A 106 54.57 -7.29 -9.27
N CYS A 107 53.57 -8.11 -9.60
CA CYS A 107 53.09 -9.22 -8.77
C CYS A 107 52.70 -8.82 -7.33
N GLU A 108 52.29 -7.57 -7.12
CA GLU A 108 51.81 -7.07 -5.82
C GLU A 108 50.33 -7.39 -5.58
N GLY A 109 49.56 -7.68 -6.64
CA GLY A 109 48.16 -8.06 -6.54
C GLY A 109 48.03 -9.50 -6.06
N LYS A 110 47.08 -9.78 -5.16
CA LYS A 110 46.80 -11.13 -4.66
C LYS A 110 45.54 -11.70 -5.31
N CYS A 111 45.63 -12.92 -5.85
CA CYS A 111 44.47 -13.63 -6.39
C CYS A 111 43.40 -13.84 -5.30
N LEU A 112 42.14 -13.53 -5.61
CA LEU A 112 40.97 -13.74 -4.74
C LEU A 112 40.05 -14.86 -5.27
N CYS A 113 40.55 -15.70 -6.17
CA CYS A 113 39.81 -16.84 -6.73
C CYS A 113 39.69 -17.97 -5.69
N ASP A 114 38.83 -18.94 -5.98
CA ASP A 114 38.83 -20.19 -5.22
C ASP A 114 40.18 -20.89 -5.34
N LYS A 115 40.62 -21.54 -4.25
CA LYS A 115 41.96 -22.15 -4.09
C LYS A 115 42.29 -23.25 -5.12
N THR A 116 41.33 -23.64 -5.94
CA THR A 116 41.46 -24.69 -6.95
C THR A 116 41.83 -24.15 -8.34
N GLU A 117 41.79 -22.83 -8.56
CA GLU A 117 42.04 -22.21 -9.86
C GLU A 117 43.07 -21.06 -9.78
N ALA A 118 44.09 -21.12 -10.63
CA ALA A 118 45.06 -20.04 -10.74
C ALA A 118 44.45 -18.83 -11.46
N CYS A 119 44.55 -17.65 -10.84
CA CYS A 119 44.10 -16.41 -11.47
C CYS A 119 45.04 -15.99 -12.60
N ASN A 120 44.54 -15.21 -13.56
CA ASN A 120 45.37 -14.70 -14.62
C ASN A 120 46.49 -13.80 -14.04
N PHE A 121 47.76 -14.18 -14.22
CA PHE A 121 48.93 -13.49 -13.65
C PHE A 121 49.08 -12.02 -14.11
N VAL A 122 48.47 -11.62 -15.22
CA VAL A 122 48.47 -10.23 -15.69
C VAL A 122 47.32 -9.43 -15.07
N THR A 123 46.12 -10.01 -15.09
CA THR A 123 44.88 -9.26 -14.84
C THR A 123 44.22 -9.53 -13.50
N GLY A 124 44.60 -10.62 -12.83
CA GLY A 124 43.95 -11.11 -11.62
C GLY A 124 42.61 -11.80 -11.86
N ALA A 125 42.23 -12.03 -13.11
CA ALA A 125 40.91 -12.56 -13.46
C ALA A 125 40.78 -14.06 -13.18
N CYS A 126 39.64 -14.45 -12.60
CA CYS A 126 39.29 -15.83 -12.30
C CYS A 126 38.44 -16.43 -13.45
N ALA A 127 38.64 -17.70 -13.78
CA ALA A 127 37.89 -18.41 -14.82
C ALA A 127 37.43 -19.78 -14.30
N PRO A 128 36.12 -20.00 -14.08
CA PRO A 128 35.02 -19.38 -14.84
C PRO A 128 34.43 -18.07 -14.27
N GLY A 129 34.79 -17.66 -13.06
CA GLY A 129 34.28 -16.44 -12.42
C GLY A 129 34.74 -16.29 -10.98
N CYS A 130 34.13 -15.36 -10.24
CA CYS A 130 34.45 -15.10 -8.83
C CYS A 130 33.77 -16.09 -7.87
N PRO A 131 34.37 -16.36 -6.70
CA PRO A 131 33.73 -17.14 -5.66
C PRO A 131 32.44 -16.46 -5.15
N PRO A 132 31.47 -17.21 -4.60
CA PRO A 132 30.21 -16.65 -4.13
C PRO A 132 30.41 -15.48 -3.16
N GLY A 133 29.71 -14.36 -3.43
CA GLY A 133 29.80 -13.16 -2.61
C GLY A 133 30.84 -12.14 -3.10
N LEU A 134 31.65 -12.46 -4.11
CA LEU A 134 32.56 -11.53 -4.77
C LEU A 134 32.20 -11.32 -6.25
N TYR A 135 32.54 -10.16 -6.79
CA TYR A 135 32.37 -9.83 -8.21
C TYR A 135 33.45 -8.85 -8.71
N GLY A 136 33.42 -8.60 -10.00
CA GLY A 136 34.35 -7.74 -10.71
C GLY A 136 35.48 -8.54 -11.35
N PHE A 137 36.28 -7.85 -12.15
CA PHE A 137 37.27 -8.49 -13.02
C PHE A 137 38.34 -9.28 -12.25
N ASN A 138 38.69 -8.88 -11.03
CA ASN A 138 39.66 -9.52 -10.14
C ASN A 138 39.04 -9.94 -8.79
N CYS A 139 37.71 -10.03 -8.72
CA CYS A 139 36.96 -10.42 -7.52
C CYS A 139 37.22 -9.55 -6.27
N SER A 140 37.62 -8.28 -6.46
CA SER A 140 37.89 -7.37 -5.34
C SER A 140 36.64 -6.70 -4.76
N GLN A 141 35.49 -6.81 -5.42
CA GLN A 141 34.24 -6.20 -4.97
C GLN A 141 33.35 -7.24 -4.30
N THR A 142 32.66 -6.84 -3.24
CA THR A 142 31.76 -7.72 -2.49
C THR A 142 30.32 -7.49 -2.92
N CYS A 143 29.56 -8.57 -3.14
CA CYS A 143 28.13 -8.50 -3.41
C CYS A 143 27.41 -7.71 -2.30
N SER A 144 26.34 -7.02 -2.68
CA SER A 144 25.53 -6.29 -1.69
C SER A 144 25.00 -7.22 -0.60
N PRO A 145 25.02 -6.79 0.68
CA PRO A 145 24.43 -7.57 1.77
C PRO A 145 22.91 -7.73 1.63
N HIS A 146 22.29 -6.94 0.74
CA HIS A 146 20.86 -6.91 0.45
C HIS A 146 20.45 -7.82 -0.73
N CYS A 147 21.39 -8.55 -1.33
CA CYS A 147 21.08 -9.62 -2.27
C CYS A 147 20.53 -10.84 -1.51
N VAL A 148 19.57 -11.58 -2.07
CA VAL A 148 19.08 -12.85 -1.53
C VAL A 148 19.32 -13.96 -2.55
N PRO A 149 20.15 -15.00 -2.27
CA PRO A 149 20.78 -15.37 -0.98
C PRO A 149 22.23 -14.85 -0.82
N LYS A 150 22.49 -13.54 -0.99
CA LYS A 150 23.84 -12.92 -0.99
C LYS A 150 24.78 -13.38 -2.11
N ILE A 151 24.22 -13.84 -3.23
CA ILE A 151 24.95 -14.16 -4.45
C ILE A 151 24.63 -13.08 -5.49
N CYS A 152 25.64 -12.66 -6.24
CA CYS A 152 25.49 -11.71 -7.33
C CYS A 152 26.26 -12.17 -8.58
N ASN A 153 25.95 -11.56 -9.72
CA ASN A 153 26.63 -11.80 -10.97
C ASN A 153 28.12 -11.46 -10.81
N PHE A 154 29.00 -12.42 -11.09
CA PHE A 154 30.44 -12.29 -10.88
C PHE A 154 31.08 -11.16 -11.71
N PHE A 155 30.44 -10.70 -12.79
CA PHE A 155 30.95 -9.61 -13.62
C PHE A 155 30.36 -8.25 -13.23
N SER A 156 29.03 -8.14 -13.16
CA SER A 156 28.34 -6.85 -12.94
C SER A 156 28.04 -6.53 -11.48
N GLY A 157 28.10 -7.51 -10.58
CA GLY A 157 27.67 -7.38 -9.18
C GLY A 157 26.15 -7.35 -9.00
N SER A 158 25.39 -7.61 -10.07
CA SER A 158 23.93 -7.51 -10.06
C SER A 158 23.29 -8.74 -9.46
N CYS A 159 22.18 -8.55 -8.73
CA CYS A 159 21.50 -9.63 -8.03
C CYS A 159 19.99 -9.40 -7.96
N TYR A 160 19.24 -10.50 -7.93
CA TYR A 160 17.80 -10.51 -7.74
C TYR A 160 17.39 -11.86 -7.15
N PRO A 161 16.47 -11.92 -6.17
CA PRO A 161 15.75 -10.79 -5.56
C PRO A 161 16.57 -10.01 -4.52
N CYS A 162 16.15 -8.76 -4.25
CA CYS A 162 16.64 -7.94 -3.14
C CYS A 162 15.89 -8.28 -1.84
N VAL A 163 16.48 -7.94 -0.69
CA VAL A 163 15.72 -7.86 0.58
C VAL A 163 14.75 -6.68 0.54
N ASP A 164 13.62 -6.81 1.22
CA ASP A 164 12.58 -5.77 1.25
C ASP A 164 13.09 -4.43 1.80
N GLY A 165 12.79 -3.35 1.08
CA GLY A 165 13.25 -1.99 1.34
C GLY A 165 14.47 -1.57 0.52
N TYR A 166 15.03 -2.49 -0.27
CA TYR A 166 16.17 -2.26 -1.16
C TYR A 166 15.85 -2.67 -2.60
N VAL A 167 16.38 -1.91 -3.54
CA VAL A 167 16.09 -2.04 -4.97
C VAL A 167 17.28 -1.64 -5.85
N GLY A 168 17.11 -1.78 -7.17
CA GLY A 168 18.12 -1.53 -8.19
C GLY A 168 18.98 -2.76 -8.48
N ASP A 169 19.81 -2.68 -9.53
CA ASP A 169 20.52 -3.85 -10.09
C ASP A 169 21.42 -4.57 -9.07
N ASN A 170 21.97 -3.84 -8.10
CA ASN A 170 22.86 -4.38 -7.07
C ASN A 170 22.24 -4.26 -5.65
N CYS A 171 20.92 -4.03 -5.53
CA CYS A 171 20.20 -3.91 -4.25
C CYS A 171 20.77 -2.89 -3.24
N ASN A 172 21.45 -1.83 -3.71
CA ASN A 172 22.06 -0.81 -2.85
C ASN A 172 21.22 0.46 -2.72
N LYS A 173 20.11 0.58 -3.44
CA LYS A 173 19.24 1.75 -3.36
C LYS A 173 18.12 1.46 -2.38
N GLU A 174 17.99 2.30 -1.37
CA GLU A 174 16.84 2.24 -0.46
C GLU A 174 15.58 2.76 -1.15
N CYS A 175 14.43 2.18 -0.79
CA CYS A 175 13.14 2.76 -1.16
C CYS A 175 13.00 4.18 -0.59
N LEU A 176 12.41 5.08 -1.38
CA LEU A 176 12.16 6.46 -0.95
C LEU A 176 11.10 6.49 0.17
N PRO A 177 11.10 7.53 1.03
CA PRO A 177 10.04 7.72 2.02
C PRO A 177 8.66 7.68 1.36
N GLY A 178 7.75 6.87 1.91
CA GLY A 178 6.43 6.66 1.32
C GLY A 178 6.35 5.48 0.33
N THR A 179 7.42 4.69 0.20
CA THR A 179 7.45 3.48 -0.63
C THR A 179 8.09 2.28 0.09
N PHE A 180 7.76 1.05 -0.32
CA PHE A 180 8.22 -0.18 0.32
C PHE A 180 8.40 -1.38 -0.62
N GLY A 181 9.06 -2.43 -0.12
CA GLY A 181 9.23 -3.74 -0.78
C GLY A 181 10.56 -3.92 -1.52
N ALA A 182 10.72 -5.07 -2.19
CA ALA A 182 11.94 -5.44 -2.94
C ALA A 182 11.81 -5.35 -4.48
N LYS A 183 10.63 -4.98 -5.00
CA LYS A 183 10.38 -4.87 -6.45
C LYS A 183 10.71 -3.45 -6.92
N TRP A 184 11.33 -3.32 -8.10
CA TRP A 184 11.55 -2.01 -8.73
C TRP A 184 10.43 -1.70 -9.75
N PRO A 185 9.81 -0.50 -9.69
CA PRO A 185 9.94 0.51 -8.63
C PRO A 185 9.27 0.03 -7.33
N CYS A 186 9.72 0.58 -6.18
CA CYS A 186 9.11 0.29 -4.88
C CYS A 186 7.61 0.61 -4.92
N LEU A 187 6.82 -0.14 -4.15
CA LEU A 187 5.37 0.05 -4.07
C LEU A 187 5.06 1.26 -3.20
N ASN A 188 4.05 2.05 -3.57
CA ASN A 188 3.60 3.16 -2.74
C ASN A 188 2.92 2.65 -1.46
N CYS A 189 3.15 3.32 -0.34
CA CYS A 189 2.36 3.13 0.87
C CYS A 189 0.86 3.33 0.58
N SER A 190 0.01 2.71 1.39
CA SER A 190 -1.44 2.94 1.30
C SER A 190 -1.80 4.40 1.50
N GLY A 191 -2.76 4.89 0.73
CA GLY A 191 -3.34 6.22 0.92
C GLY A 191 -4.03 6.39 2.27
N GLY A 192 -4.38 5.29 2.95
CA GLY A 192 -4.93 5.27 4.30
C GLY A 192 -3.90 5.41 5.42
N CYS A 193 -2.60 5.53 5.12
CA CYS A 193 -1.55 5.72 6.12
C CYS A 193 -1.57 7.14 6.70
N ARG A 194 -1.49 7.24 8.03
CA ARG A 194 -1.32 8.52 8.74
C ARG A 194 0.15 8.98 8.75
N ASP A 195 1.06 8.02 8.78
CA ASP A 195 2.51 8.19 8.86
C ASP A 195 3.21 7.51 7.68
N ILE A 196 4.52 7.74 7.55
CA ILE A 196 5.34 7.10 6.52
C ILE A 196 5.41 5.60 6.83
N CYS A 197 5.00 4.76 5.89
CA CYS A 197 5.03 3.32 6.09
C CYS A 197 6.45 2.76 6.16
N ASN A 198 6.58 1.62 6.84
CA ASN A 198 7.83 0.90 6.95
C ASN A 198 8.31 0.46 5.56
N LYS A 199 9.54 0.84 5.18
CA LYS A 199 10.13 0.53 3.86
C LYS A 199 10.23 -0.96 3.52
N THR A 200 10.23 -1.84 4.51
CA THR A 200 10.33 -3.29 4.33
C THR A 200 8.93 -3.90 4.22
N THR A 201 8.06 -3.62 5.18
CA THR A 201 6.77 -4.32 5.30
C THR A 201 5.57 -3.58 4.68
N GLY A 202 5.70 -2.28 4.42
CA GLY A 202 4.59 -1.41 4.01
C GLY A 202 3.61 -1.06 5.13
N TYR A 203 3.87 -1.50 6.37
CA TYR A 203 3.00 -1.23 7.51
C TYR A 203 3.08 0.23 7.97
N CYS A 204 1.94 0.79 8.35
CA CYS A 204 1.79 2.13 8.90
C CYS A 204 0.64 2.17 9.90
N THR A 205 0.56 3.25 10.66
CA THR A 205 -0.62 3.57 11.46
C THR A 205 -1.71 4.09 10.54
N CYS A 206 -2.87 3.43 10.52
CA CYS A 206 -3.97 3.85 9.66
C CYS A 206 -4.64 5.14 10.14
N MET A 207 -5.13 5.94 9.20
CA MET A 207 -6.10 6.99 9.48
C MET A 207 -7.44 6.37 9.90
N ASN A 208 -8.24 7.11 10.65
CA ASN A 208 -9.54 6.62 11.11
C ASN A 208 -10.45 6.27 9.91
N GLY A 209 -11.13 5.13 9.95
CA GLY A 209 -11.89 4.59 8.82
C GLY A 209 -11.08 3.72 7.84
N TYR A 210 -9.78 3.55 8.08
CA TYR A 210 -8.91 2.62 7.35
C TYR A 210 -8.36 1.56 8.33
N LEU A 211 -8.38 0.29 7.94
CA LEU A 211 -7.97 -0.82 8.82
C LEU A 211 -7.19 -1.91 8.07
N GLY A 212 -6.50 -2.74 8.85
CA GLY A 212 -5.69 -3.85 8.34
C GLY A 212 -4.25 -3.45 7.97
N LEU A 213 -3.46 -4.42 7.54
CA LEU A 213 -2.02 -4.23 7.27
C LEU A 213 -1.72 -3.26 6.12
N GLN A 214 -2.69 -3.06 5.23
CA GLN A 214 -2.60 -2.16 4.08
C GLN A 214 -3.47 -0.92 4.25
N CYS A 215 -4.01 -0.66 5.45
CA CYS A 215 -4.94 0.44 5.73
C CYS A 215 -5.99 0.58 4.62
N THR A 216 -6.78 -0.48 4.45
CA THR A 216 -7.87 -0.49 3.46
C THR A 216 -9.06 0.25 4.05
N GLU A 217 -9.72 1.05 3.22
CA GLU A 217 -10.91 1.78 3.64
C GLU A 217 -12.03 0.82 4.08
N CYS A 218 -12.69 1.13 5.19
CA CYS A 218 -13.90 0.40 5.59
C CYS A 218 -14.96 0.55 4.49
N VAL A 219 -15.60 -0.57 4.13
CA VAL A 219 -16.64 -0.58 3.09
C VAL A 219 -17.87 0.18 3.56
N SER A 220 -18.64 0.74 2.63
CA SER A 220 -19.91 1.41 2.92
C SER A 220 -20.82 0.54 3.79
N GLY A 221 -21.34 1.11 4.88
CA GLY A 221 -22.11 0.38 5.89
C GLY A 221 -21.28 -0.18 7.04
N THR A 222 -19.96 0.08 7.06
CA THR A 222 -19.08 -0.26 8.18
C THR A 222 -18.23 0.94 8.61
N TYR A 223 -17.76 0.93 9.85
CA TYR A 223 -16.93 1.98 10.43
C TYR A 223 -15.92 1.43 11.44
N GLY A 224 -14.84 2.15 11.75
CA GLY A 224 -14.04 1.82 12.92
C GLY A 224 -12.59 2.29 12.91
N GLU A 225 -12.02 2.27 14.12
CA GLU A 225 -10.62 2.56 14.42
C GLU A 225 -9.85 1.30 14.86
N THR A 226 -10.56 0.18 15.08
CA THR A 226 -10.01 -1.12 15.53
C THR A 226 -10.49 -2.23 14.62
N PHE A 227 -9.59 -3.09 14.16
CA PHE A 227 -9.91 -4.19 13.24
C PHE A 227 -10.70 -5.30 13.94
N PRO A 228 -11.76 -5.88 13.32
CA PRO A 228 -12.34 -5.53 12.01
C PRO A 228 -13.27 -4.30 12.07
N CYS A 229 -13.58 -3.70 10.91
CA CYS A 229 -14.60 -2.64 10.83
C CYS A 229 -15.94 -3.16 11.40
N LEU A 230 -16.62 -2.33 12.17
CA LEU A 230 -17.92 -2.61 12.78
C LEU A 230 -19.05 -2.23 11.83
N ASN A 231 -20.15 -2.96 11.85
CA ASN A 231 -21.34 -2.60 11.07
C ASN A 231 -21.98 -1.33 11.63
N CYS A 232 -22.49 -0.47 10.74
CA CYS A 232 -23.40 0.62 11.12
C CYS A 232 -24.61 0.07 11.89
N SER A 233 -25.19 0.90 12.75
CA SER A 233 -26.40 0.51 13.48
C SER A 233 -27.57 0.25 12.52
N VAL A 234 -28.39 -0.73 12.86
CA VAL A 234 -29.66 -1.02 12.17
C VAL A 234 -30.66 0.13 12.27
N GLY A 235 -30.49 1.02 13.25
CA GLY A 235 -31.31 2.21 13.43
C GLY A 235 -30.91 3.41 12.58
N CYS A 236 -29.87 3.28 11.74
CA CYS A 236 -29.47 4.37 10.86
C CYS A 236 -30.49 4.58 9.72
N SER A 237 -30.83 5.83 9.42
CA SER A 237 -31.64 6.20 8.26
C SER A 237 -30.88 6.04 6.93
N ASP A 238 -29.56 6.22 6.97
CA ASP A 238 -28.65 6.20 5.82
C ASP A 238 -27.34 5.49 6.18
N ILE A 239 -26.38 5.48 5.24
CA ILE A 239 -25.02 4.96 5.47
C ILE A 239 -24.34 5.79 6.56
N CYS A 240 -23.85 5.13 7.61
CA CYS A 240 -23.11 5.82 8.66
C CYS A 240 -21.73 6.28 8.20
N ASN A 241 -21.20 7.30 8.85
CA ASN A 241 -19.86 7.79 8.62
C ASN A 241 -18.83 6.66 8.89
N THR A 242 -17.99 6.34 7.89
CA THR A 242 -17.03 5.22 7.92
C THR A 242 -15.93 5.37 8.98
N THR A 243 -15.75 6.58 9.52
CA THR A 243 -14.77 6.89 10.55
C THR A 243 -15.36 6.73 11.96
N THR A 244 -16.53 7.32 12.21
CA THR A 244 -17.10 7.49 13.56
C THR A 244 -18.25 6.53 13.88
N GLY A 245 -18.90 6.01 12.83
CA GLY A 245 -20.14 5.23 12.91
C GLY A 245 -21.39 6.07 13.09
N TYR A 246 -21.30 7.40 12.93
CA TYR A 246 -22.42 8.29 13.18
C TYR A 246 -23.38 8.36 11.99
N CYS A 247 -24.67 8.38 12.29
CA CYS A 247 -25.75 8.45 11.32
C CYS A 247 -26.98 9.15 11.93
N GLY A 248 -27.90 9.61 11.08
CA GLY A 248 -29.24 10.00 11.53
C GLY A 248 -30.05 8.76 11.91
N CYS A 249 -30.91 8.88 12.94
CA CYS A 249 -31.68 7.75 13.45
C CYS A 249 -33.10 7.72 12.92
N THR A 250 -33.59 6.52 12.63
CA THR A 250 -35.02 6.28 12.43
C THR A 250 -35.76 6.30 13.77
N ASP A 251 -37.09 6.40 13.73
CA ASP A 251 -37.92 6.23 14.92
C ASP A 251 -37.57 4.91 15.61
N LYS A 252 -37.74 4.83 16.93
CA LYS A 252 -37.28 3.72 17.81
C LYS A 252 -35.77 3.75 18.15
N TYR A 253 -34.97 4.66 17.58
CA TYR A 253 -33.53 4.76 17.88
C TYR A 253 -33.09 6.17 18.28
N THR A 254 -32.02 6.27 19.07
CA THR A 254 -31.45 7.55 19.54
C THR A 254 -29.95 7.51 19.77
N GLY A 255 -29.36 8.69 19.94
CA GLY A 255 -27.93 8.90 20.16
C GLY A 255 -27.10 8.82 18.87
N LEU A 256 -25.80 9.09 18.99
CA LEU A 256 -24.91 9.23 17.83
C LEU A 256 -24.73 7.93 17.02
N ARG A 257 -25.08 6.79 17.59
CA ARG A 257 -25.00 5.47 16.94
C ARG A 257 -26.34 4.78 16.82
N CYS A 258 -27.45 5.51 16.99
CA CYS A 258 -28.80 4.98 16.86
C CYS A 258 -28.98 3.67 17.61
N ASN A 259 -28.75 3.73 18.92
CA ASN A 259 -29.06 2.63 19.82
C ASN A 259 -30.58 2.61 20.04
N GLU A 260 -31.14 1.43 20.27
CA GLU A 260 -32.57 1.27 20.50
C GLU A 260 -33.03 2.08 21.71
N CYS A 261 -34.22 2.66 21.62
CA CYS A 261 -34.85 3.37 22.73
C CYS A 261 -34.90 2.50 23.99
N ARG A 262 -34.74 3.14 25.15
CA ARG A 262 -35.01 2.46 26.41
C ARG A 262 -36.50 2.13 26.51
N GLU A 263 -36.81 0.96 27.08
CA GLU A 263 -38.18 0.59 27.41
C GLU A 263 -38.90 1.73 28.15
N GLY A 264 -40.12 2.04 27.71
CA GLY A 264 -40.91 3.16 28.25
C GLY A 264 -40.77 4.48 27.48
N THR A 265 -39.96 4.53 26.42
CA THR A 265 -39.81 5.71 25.55
C THR A 265 -40.10 5.39 24.09
N PHE A 266 -40.60 6.38 23.34
CA PHE A 266 -40.98 6.20 21.93
C PHE A 266 -40.74 7.46 21.07
N GLY A 267 -40.87 7.27 19.76
CA GLY A 267 -40.81 8.33 18.75
C GLY A 267 -39.39 8.69 18.34
N THR A 268 -39.26 9.78 17.56
CA THR A 268 -37.97 10.25 17.06
C THR A 268 -37.05 10.64 18.21
N ASN A 269 -35.83 10.08 18.22
CA ASN A 269 -34.84 10.25 19.30
C ASN A 269 -35.33 9.85 20.71
N CYS A 270 -36.41 9.07 20.82
CA CYS A 270 -36.97 8.60 22.09
C CYS A 270 -37.38 9.73 23.05
N GLN A 271 -37.85 10.86 22.52
CA GLN A 271 -38.18 12.04 23.33
C GLN A 271 -39.53 11.94 24.07
N SER A 272 -40.39 10.99 23.68
CA SER A 272 -41.71 10.79 24.29
C SER A 272 -41.69 9.62 25.27
N ASN A 273 -42.38 9.76 26.41
CA ASN A 273 -42.56 8.68 27.37
C ASN A 273 -43.90 7.97 27.13
N CYS A 274 -43.94 6.66 27.31
CA CYS A 274 -45.17 5.89 27.31
C CYS A 274 -46.16 6.45 28.35
N SER A 275 -47.46 6.40 28.03
CA SER A 275 -48.50 6.78 28.98
C SER A 275 -48.47 5.86 30.21
N ILE A 276 -48.75 6.43 31.39
CA ILE A 276 -48.97 5.64 32.62
C ILE A 276 -50.20 4.72 32.52
N GLY A 277 -51.11 5.02 31.58
CA GLY A 277 -52.29 4.20 31.31
C GLY A 277 -52.00 2.91 30.53
N CYS A 278 -50.76 2.72 30.06
CA CYS A 278 -50.36 1.47 29.41
C CYS A 278 -50.28 0.33 30.43
N ALA A 279 -50.82 -0.83 30.08
CA ALA A 279 -50.70 -2.05 30.89
C ALA A 279 -49.28 -2.66 30.81
N ASP A 280 -48.61 -2.49 29.66
CA ASP A 280 -47.26 -2.97 29.35
C ASP A 280 -46.43 -1.85 28.71
N ILE A 281 -45.23 -2.17 28.22
CA ILE A 281 -44.37 -1.23 27.48
C ILE A 281 -45.05 -0.85 26.15
N CYS A 282 -45.12 0.46 25.85
CA CYS A 282 -45.68 0.94 24.59
C CYS A 282 -44.75 0.68 23.39
N ASP A 283 -45.32 0.65 22.18
CA ASP A 283 -44.56 0.57 20.94
C ASP A 283 -43.57 1.75 20.86
N SER A 284 -42.29 1.43 20.80
CA SER A 284 -41.18 2.40 20.79
C SER A 284 -41.14 3.30 19.54
N THR A 285 -41.91 2.99 18.50
CA THR A 285 -41.98 3.78 17.27
C THR A 285 -43.04 4.86 17.40
N ASN A 286 -44.26 4.48 17.79
CA ASN A 286 -45.42 5.35 17.72
C ASN A 286 -46.13 5.59 19.07
N GLY A 287 -45.74 4.90 20.13
CA GLY A 287 -46.26 5.07 21.49
C GLY A 287 -47.57 4.33 21.79
N VAL A 288 -48.07 3.54 20.84
CA VAL A 288 -49.33 2.80 21.00
C VAL A 288 -49.15 1.66 22.01
N CYS A 289 -50.13 1.45 22.88
CA CYS A 289 -50.08 0.39 23.90
C CYS A 289 -51.48 -0.15 24.21
N THR A 290 -51.53 -1.31 24.86
CA THR A 290 -52.78 -1.82 25.43
C THR A 290 -53.03 -1.12 26.76
N CYS A 291 -54.25 -0.60 26.94
CA CYS A 291 -54.60 0.13 28.15
C CYS A 291 -54.84 -0.80 29.33
N ASN A 292 -54.44 -0.35 30.50
CA ASN A 292 -54.92 -0.95 31.74
C ASN A 292 -56.42 -0.64 31.94
N ASN A 293 -57.01 -1.22 32.98
CA ASN A 293 -58.45 -1.08 33.26
C ASN A 293 -58.92 0.33 33.66
N GLN A 294 -58.02 1.31 33.78
CA GLN A 294 -58.33 2.68 34.16
C GLN A 294 -58.29 3.68 33.00
N PHE A 295 -57.75 3.29 31.84
CA PHE A 295 -57.56 4.18 30.69
C PHE A 295 -58.08 3.55 29.39
N GLN A 296 -58.37 4.41 28.40
CA GLN A 296 -58.81 4.04 27.06
C GLN A 296 -58.17 4.94 25.99
N GLY A 297 -58.46 4.65 24.73
CA GLY A 297 -57.87 5.34 23.57
C GLY A 297 -56.59 4.66 23.08
N LEU A 298 -56.07 5.12 21.94
CA LEU A 298 -54.91 4.48 21.28
C LEU A 298 -53.61 4.59 22.09
N TYR A 299 -53.48 5.67 22.86
CA TYR A 299 -52.31 5.97 23.70
C TYR A 299 -52.60 5.84 25.19
N CYS A 300 -53.79 5.37 25.58
CA CYS A 300 -54.19 5.21 26.97
C CYS A 300 -54.01 6.49 27.80
N THR A 301 -54.31 7.63 27.21
CA THR A 301 -54.28 8.95 27.87
C THR A 301 -55.63 9.33 28.46
N ASP A 302 -56.70 8.68 27.99
CA ASP A 302 -58.06 9.06 28.33
C ASP A 302 -58.54 8.20 29.51
N PRO A 303 -58.85 8.78 30.68
CA PRO A 303 -59.31 8.02 31.82
C PRO A 303 -60.73 7.44 31.58
N ILE A 304 -60.95 6.23 32.08
CA ILE A 304 -62.27 5.59 32.14
C ILE A 304 -62.92 5.98 33.47
N CYS A 305 -63.82 6.96 33.41
CA CYS A 305 -64.51 7.45 34.60
C CYS A 305 -65.95 6.92 34.71
N PRO A 306 -66.42 6.66 35.95
CA PRO A 306 -67.84 6.53 36.27
C PRO A 306 -68.66 7.73 35.80
N GLU A 307 -69.96 7.55 35.56
CA GLU A 307 -70.84 8.57 34.96
C GLU A 307 -70.86 9.92 35.69
N THR A 308 -70.51 9.94 36.98
CA THR A 308 -70.55 11.14 37.83
C THR A 308 -69.19 11.81 38.00
N THR A 309 -68.13 11.31 37.35
CA THR A 309 -66.76 11.80 37.57
C THR A 309 -65.99 12.01 36.27
N TYR A 310 -65.00 12.89 36.29
CA TYR A 310 -64.11 13.18 35.16
C TYR A 310 -62.70 13.56 35.66
N GLY A 311 -61.77 13.71 34.73
CA GLY A 311 -60.38 14.10 35.00
C GLY A 311 -59.44 12.89 35.13
N PHE A 312 -58.13 13.17 35.20
CA PHE A 312 -57.05 12.17 35.07
C PHE A 312 -57.15 10.97 36.03
N LEU A 313 -57.73 11.15 37.22
CA LEU A 313 -58.00 10.08 38.19
C LEU A 313 -59.49 9.94 38.55
N CYS A 314 -60.37 10.53 37.73
CA CYS A 314 -61.82 10.57 38.01
C CYS A 314 -62.15 11.14 39.39
N ASP A 315 -61.35 12.11 39.86
CA ASP A 315 -61.47 12.74 41.17
C ASP A 315 -62.37 13.99 41.14
N GLN A 316 -62.76 14.45 39.95
CA GLN A 316 -63.62 15.61 39.77
C GLN A 316 -65.07 15.17 39.53
N ASN A 317 -66.03 15.75 40.25
CA ASN A 317 -67.45 15.41 40.08
C ASN A 317 -68.09 16.17 38.91
N CYS A 318 -68.82 15.45 38.06
CA CYS A 318 -69.68 16.04 37.04
C CYS A 318 -70.76 16.91 37.71
N SER A 319 -70.91 18.16 37.25
CA SER A 319 -71.99 19.06 37.70
C SER A 319 -73.17 19.10 36.71
N CYS A 320 -73.27 18.10 35.84
CA CYS A 320 -74.38 17.95 34.88
C CYS A 320 -75.68 17.54 35.60
N LYS A 321 -76.80 17.52 34.88
CA LYS A 321 -78.04 16.94 35.43
C LYS A 321 -77.79 15.47 35.80
N VAL A 322 -78.44 15.01 36.88
CA VAL A 322 -78.24 13.71 37.59
C VAL A 322 -78.33 12.45 36.69
N THR A 323 -78.65 12.57 35.41
CA THR A 323 -78.86 11.45 34.48
C THR A 323 -78.03 11.52 33.19
N GLU A 324 -77.06 12.44 33.09
CA GLU A 324 -76.21 12.59 31.89
C GLU A 324 -74.73 12.37 32.22
N LYS A 325 -74.08 11.46 31.48
CA LYS A 325 -72.64 11.22 31.55
C LYS A 325 -71.88 12.44 31.02
N CYS A 326 -71.02 13.04 31.85
CA CYS A 326 -70.10 14.08 31.39
C CYS A 326 -68.88 13.48 30.68
N ASP A 327 -68.25 14.23 29.78
CA ASP A 327 -67.03 13.81 29.09
C ASP A 327 -65.92 13.46 30.10
N SER A 328 -65.35 12.26 30.02
CA SER A 328 -64.45 11.74 31.07
C SER A 328 -63.11 12.48 31.15
N VAL A 329 -62.74 13.23 30.11
CA VAL A 329 -61.49 14.01 30.06
C VAL A 329 -61.74 15.46 30.50
N THR A 330 -62.72 16.11 29.89
CA THR A 330 -62.96 17.56 30.01
C THR A 330 -64.05 17.93 31.02
N GLY A 331 -64.88 16.99 31.44
CA GLY A 331 -66.05 17.24 32.29
C GLY A 331 -67.20 17.92 31.56
N ALA A 332 -67.14 17.98 30.22
CA ALA A 332 -68.16 18.64 29.40
C ALA A 332 -69.51 17.93 29.46
N CYS A 333 -70.58 18.69 29.70
CA CYS A 333 -71.95 18.20 29.63
C CYS A 333 -72.51 18.36 28.21
N SER A 334 -73.19 17.34 27.68
CA SER A 334 -73.93 17.41 26.41
C SER A 334 -75.42 17.14 26.67
N PRO A 335 -76.34 18.04 26.26
CA PRO A 335 -76.19 19.12 25.27
C PRO A 335 -75.70 20.48 25.80
N GLY A 336 -75.46 20.60 27.10
CA GLY A 336 -74.98 21.84 27.73
C GLY A 336 -75.36 21.92 29.21
N CYS A 337 -75.07 23.06 29.85
CA CYS A 337 -75.28 23.19 31.29
C CYS A 337 -76.75 23.33 31.72
N PRO A 338 -77.10 22.88 32.94
CA PRO A 338 -78.39 23.18 33.55
C PRO A 338 -78.64 24.70 33.64
N SER A 339 -79.90 25.12 33.62
CA SER A 339 -80.27 26.53 33.74
C SER A 339 -79.64 27.19 34.96
N GLY A 340 -78.92 28.28 34.72
CA GLY A 340 -78.23 29.06 35.75
C GLY A 340 -76.74 28.72 35.89
N LEU A 341 -76.23 27.70 35.19
CA LEU A 341 -74.83 27.31 35.19
C LEU A 341 -74.19 27.47 33.80
N TYR A 342 -72.91 27.80 33.75
CA TYR A 342 -72.13 27.95 32.52
C TYR A 342 -70.67 27.48 32.71
N GLY A 343 -69.93 27.43 31.61
CA GLY A 343 -68.55 26.91 31.56
C GLY A 343 -68.51 25.43 31.20
N ILE A 344 -67.31 24.93 30.85
CA ILE A 344 -67.15 23.58 30.29
C ILE A 344 -67.73 22.49 31.21
N ASN A 345 -67.54 22.63 32.52
CA ASN A 345 -68.00 21.67 33.54
C ASN A 345 -69.20 22.16 34.37
N CYS A 346 -69.89 23.22 33.94
CA CYS A 346 -71.05 23.78 34.64
C CYS A 346 -70.82 24.19 36.11
N SER A 347 -69.58 24.54 36.45
CA SER A 347 -69.20 24.98 37.80
C SER A 347 -69.54 26.43 38.12
N SER A 348 -69.78 27.26 37.10
CA SER A 348 -69.96 28.71 37.27
C SER A 348 -71.43 29.12 37.17
N ARG A 349 -71.87 30.10 37.97
CA ARG A 349 -73.27 30.59 37.99
C ARG A 349 -73.46 31.87 37.16
N CYS A 350 -74.53 31.95 36.37
CA CYS A 350 -74.90 33.20 35.69
C CYS A 350 -75.65 34.14 36.65
N ASN A 351 -75.38 35.45 36.56
CA ASN A 351 -76.04 36.47 37.39
C ASN A 351 -77.48 36.81 36.92
N LYS A 352 -77.76 36.71 35.61
CA LYS A 352 -79.11 36.80 35.00
C LYS A 352 -79.16 35.91 33.75
N ASN A 353 -80.33 35.33 33.46
CA ASN A 353 -80.71 34.52 32.29
C ASN A 353 -79.63 33.62 31.65
N CYS A 354 -79.78 32.31 31.83
CA CYS A 354 -78.91 31.29 31.24
C CYS A 354 -79.73 30.25 30.47
N LEU A 355 -79.45 30.10 29.17
CA LEU A 355 -79.95 29.01 28.34
C LEU A 355 -78.76 28.20 27.83
N TYR A 356 -78.80 26.87 28.03
CA TYR A 356 -77.82 25.91 27.51
C TYR A 356 -76.33 26.27 27.75
N GLY A 357 -76.01 26.83 28.93
CA GLY A 357 -74.61 27.15 29.28
C GLY A 357 -74.06 28.46 28.73
N VAL A 358 -74.91 29.34 28.16
CA VAL A 358 -74.53 30.70 27.75
C VAL A 358 -75.24 31.72 28.66
N CYS A 359 -74.48 32.64 29.26
CA CYS A 359 -75.05 33.75 30.03
C CYS A 359 -75.40 34.91 29.09
N TYR A 360 -76.60 35.47 29.25
CA TYR A 360 -77.03 36.69 28.56
C TYR A 360 -77.04 37.85 29.55
N TYR A 361 -76.45 38.99 29.16
CA TYR A 361 -76.32 40.18 30.02
C TYR A 361 -77.61 41.00 30.09
#